data_AF-A0A2M7H443-F1
#
_entry.id   AF-A0A2M7H443-F1
#
_cell.length_a   1.000
_cell.length_b   1.000
_cell.length_c   1.000
_cell.angle_alpha   90.00
_cell.angle_beta   90.00
_cell.angle_gamma   90.00
#
_symmetry.space_group_name_H-M   'P 1'
#
loop_
_entity.id
_entity.type
_entity.pdbx_description
1 polymer ?
#
loop_
_entity_poly.entity_id
_entity_poly.type
_entity_poly.pdbx_seq_one_letter_code
_entity_poly.pdbx_strand_id
1 'polypeptide(L)'
;MSITVLAPQRRRELGVDDELWEEVRDELKGERLSQSWSAFSENAMYAATVAPERREELYLDVEYWHQIRAELEILRHEPNVKFLARPAMHIATLFPDLRSELDLDDAAYQGMMAELETKRGSNWPYFAEYAMYLTVLFPHRRGELHLDDAA
;
A
#
# COMPACT_ATOMS: atom_id res chain seq x y z
N MET A 1 11.73 -1.06 -9.03
CA MET A 1 10.48 -1.56 -9.64
C MET A 1 9.60 -0.34 -9.90
N SER A 2 9.32 0.03 -11.15
CA SER A 2 8.54 1.23 -11.48
C SER A 2 7.06 0.92 -11.26
N ILE A 3 6.40 1.66 -10.36
CA ILE A 3 4.94 1.63 -10.22
C ILE A 3 4.37 2.07 -11.57
N THR A 4 3.77 1.13 -12.29
CA THR A 4 3.15 1.42 -13.59
C THR A 4 1.83 2.12 -13.31
N VAL A 5 1.83 3.45 -13.39
CA VAL A 5 0.60 4.24 -13.37
C VAL A 5 -0.23 3.86 -14.60
N LEU A 6 -1.46 3.42 -14.37
CA LEU A 6 -2.44 3.21 -15.42
C LEU A 6 -2.77 4.58 -16.02
N ALA A 7 -2.09 4.91 -17.12
CA ALA A 7 -2.34 6.07 -17.97
C ALA A 7 -2.09 7.47 -17.31
N PRO A 8 -0.83 7.82 -16.98
CA PRO A 8 -0.48 9.16 -16.48
C PRO A 8 -0.89 10.29 -17.46
N GLN A 9 -1.08 9.96 -18.73
CA GLN A 9 -1.47 10.89 -19.79
C GLN A 9 -2.96 11.26 -19.75
N ARG A 10 -3.78 10.48 -19.03
CA ARG A 10 -5.23 10.71 -18.89
C ARG A 10 -5.59 11.46 -17.61
N ARG A 11 -4.60 11.97 -16.87
CA ARG A 11 -4.82 12.66 -15.60
C ARG A 11 -5.61 13.97 -15.75
N ARG A 12 -5.42 14.69 -16.87
CA ARG A 12 -6.29 15.82 -17.26
C ARG A 12 -7.72 15.38 -17.57
N GLU A 13 -7.92 14.17 -18.08
CA GLU A 13 -9.26 13.59 -18.29
C GLU A 13 -9.93 13.25 -16.96
N LEU A 14 -9.14 12.97 -15.91
CA LEU A 14 -9.60 12.72 -14.54
C LEU A 14 -9.79 14.00 -13.72
N GLY A 15 -9.52 15.19 -14.27
CA GLY A 15 -9.70 16.47 -13.58
C GLY A 15 -8.78 16.68 -12.38
N VAL A 16 -7.63 15.99 -12.33
CA VAL A 16 -6.63 16.22 -11.26
C VAL A 16 -5.80 17.44 -11.61
N ASP A 17 -6.37 18.61 -11.32
CA ASP A 17 -5.73 19.91 -11.42
C ASP A 17 -5.08 20.34 -10.10
N ASP A 18 -4.52 21.55 -10.09
CA ASP A 18 -3.82 22.09 -8.92
C ASP A 18 -4.77 22.39 -7.75
N GLU A 19 -6.03 22.73 -8.02
CA GLU A 19 -7.02 23.02 -6.97
C GLU A 19 -7.38 21.75 -6.22
N LEU A 20 -7.76 20.69 -6.94
CA LEU A 20 -8.04 19.38 -6.35
C LEU A 20 -6.81 18.82 -5.63
N TRP A 21 -5.61 19.08 -6.15
CA TRP A 21 -4.38 18.64 -5.49
C TRP A 21 -4.12 19.35 -4.17
N GLU A 22 -4.35 20.66 -4.07
CA GLU A 22 -4.21 21.36 -2.79
C GLU A 22 -5.22 20.84 -1.76
N GLU A 23 -6.45 20.49 -2.17
CA GLU A 23 -7.43 19.82 -1.28
C GLU A 23 -6.89 18.48 -0.74
N VAL A 24 -6.30 17.65 -1.61
CA VAL A 24 -5.66 16.38 -1.21
C VAL A 24 -4.52 16.63 -0.21
N ARG A 25 -3.71 17.66 -0.43
CA ARG A 25 -2.61 18.02 0.47
C ARG A 25 -3.10 18.51 1.82
N ASP A 26 -4.18 19.31 1.85
CA ASP A 26 -4.77 19.80 3.09
C ASP A 26 -5.38 18.65 3.91
N GLU A 27 -6.03 17.68 3.27
CA GLU A 27 -6.54 16.47 3.93
C GLU A 27 -5.40 15.67 4.58
N LEU A 28 -4.33 15.38 3.81
CA LEU A 28 -3.16 14.67 4.32
C LEU A 28 -2.49 15.41 5.49
N LYS A 29 -2.44 16.73 5.42
CA LYS A 29 -1.92 17.55 6.53
C LYS A 29 -2.81 17.42 7.76
N GLY A 30 -4.14 17.42 7.61
CA GLY A 30 -5.10 17.17 8.68
C GLY A 30 -4.94 15.81 9.33
N GLU A 31 -4.80 14.75 8.53
CA GLU A 31 -4.56 13.38 9.00
C GLU A 31 -3.24 13.25 9.76
N ARG A 32 -2.19 13.90 9.26
CA ARG A 32 -0.89 13.96 9.96
C ARG A 32 -1.01 14.67 11.31
N LEU A 33 -1.68 15.82 11.36
CA LEU A 33 -1.85 16.60 12.59
C LEU A 33 -2.70 15.87 13.64
N SER A 34 -3.68 15.08 13.18
CA SER A 34 -4.51 14.22 14.02
C SER A 34 -3.88 12.87 14.35
N GLN A 35 -2.68 12.60 13.84
CA GLN A 35 -1.96 11.32 13.99
C GLN A 35 -2.76 10.11 13.49
N SER A 36 -3.64 10.32 12.49
CA SER A 36 -4.38 9.26 11.82
C SER A 36 -3.50 8.57 10.77
N TRP A 37 -2.46 7.87 11.24
CA TRP A 37 -1.41 7.33 10.37
C TRP A 37 -1.91 6.31 9.36
N SER A 38 -2.91 5.50 9.72
CA SER A 38 -3.54 4.55 8.80
C SER A 38 -4.22 5.24 7.62
N ALA A 39 -5.02 6.29 7.90
CA ALA A 39 -5.71 7.08 6.88
C ALA A 39 -4.71 7.88 6.03
N PHE A 40 -3.75 8.53 6.69
CA PHE A 40 -2.65 9.24 6.04
C PHE A 40 -1.89 8.33 5.06
N SER A 41 -1.52 7.13 5.50
CA SER A 41 -0.75 6.19 4.66
C SER A 41 -1.54 5.74 3.44
N GLU A 42 -2.83 5.48 3.60
CA GLU A 42 -3.72 5.09 2.52
C GLU A 42 -3.89 6.22 1.50
N ASN A 43 -4.26 7.42 1.97
CA ASN A 43 -4.49 8.57 1.10
C ASN A 43 -3.21 9.04 0.42
N ALA A 44 -2.07 9.00 1.12
CA ALA A 44 -0.78 9.33 0.53
C ALA A 44 -0.40 8.30 -0.55
N MET A 45 -0.71 7.02 -0.35
CA MET A 45 -0.46 5.98 -1.36
C MET A 45 -1.34 6.18 -2.60
N TYR A 46 -2.63 6.50 -2.43
CA TYR A 46 -3.50 6.83 -3.56
C TYR A 46 -3.00 8.07 -4.30
N ALA A 47 -2.67 9.15 -3.57
CA ALA A 47 -2.14 10.37 -4.14
C ALA A 47 -0.82 10.11 -4.91
N ALA A 48 0.10 9.34 -4.35
CA ALA A 48 1.35 8.95 -5.02
C ALA A 48 1.13 8.06 -6.26
N THR A 49 0.03 7.32 -6.31
CA THR A 49 -0.33 6.45 -7.45
C THR A 49 -0.94 7.27 -8.59
N VAL A 50 -1.83 8.21 -8.27
CA VAL A 50 -2.44 9.12 -9.24
C VAL A 50 -1.43 10.16 -9.72
N ALA A 51 -0.56 10.61 -8.82
CA ALA A 51 0.40 11.69 -9.00
C ALA A 51 1.82 11.37 -8.54
N PRO A 52 2.50 10.41 -9.19
CA PRO A 52 3.84 10.01 -8.81
C PRO A 52 4.86 11.15 -8.91
N GLU A 53 4.69 12.10 -9.83
CA GLU A 53 5.59 13.23 -10.00
C GLU A 53 5.44 14.30 -8.91
N ARG A 54 4.33 14.30 -8.17
CA ARG A 54 4.07 15.21 -7.05
C ARG A 54 4.30 14.55 -5.69
N ARG A 55 4.94 13.37 -5.69
CA ARG A 55 5.21 12.57 -4.49
C ARG A 55 5.97 13.32 -3.41
N GLU A 56 6.87 14.22 -3.79
CA GLU A 56 7.65 15.04 -2.86
C GLU A 56 6.78 16.00 -2.02
N GLU A 57 5.55 16.27 -2.46
CA GLU A 57 4.61 17.17 -1.79
C GLU A 57 3.74 16.47 -0.72
N LEU A 58 3.88 15.15 -0.55
CA LEU A 58 2.99 14.30 0.27
C LEU A 58 3.44 14.15 1.74
N TYR A 59 4.35 15.00 2.23
CA TYR A 59 4.83 14.97 3.62
C TYR A 59 5.41 13.60 4.04
N LEU A 60 6.06 12.89 3.11
CA LEU A 60 6.64 11.56 3.32
C LEU A 60 8.08 11.66 3.85
N ASP A 61 8.22 12.27 5.02
CA ASP A 61 9.52 12.49 5.65
C ASP A 61 9.95 11.34 6.59
N VAL A 62 11.15 11.49 7.14
CA VAL A 62 11.74 10.55 8.11
C VAL A 62 10.87 10.39 9.36
N GLU A 63 10.17 11.45 9.79
CA GLU A 63 9.28 11.36 10.94
C GLU A 63 8.11 10.42 10.65
N TYR A 64 7.45 10.58 9.51
CA TYR A 64 6.38 9.68 9.08
C TYR A 64 6.86 8.23 8.98
N TRP A 65 8.05 8.00 8.39
CA TRP A 65 8.66 6.66 8.33
C TRP A 65 8.82 6.03 9.72
N HIS A 66 9.34 6.77 10.69
CA HIS A 66 9.52 6.25 12.05
C HIS A 66 8.20 5.90 12.74
N GLN A 67 7.17 6.73 12.57
CA GLN A 67 5.86 6.49 13.17
C GLN A 67 5.21 5.23 12.60
N ILE A 68 5.18 5.11 11.27
CA ILE A 68 4.51 3.96 10.66
C ILE A 68 5.29 2.65 10.90
N ARG A 69 6.62 2.71 10.99
CA ARG A 69 7.43 1.55 11.38
C ARG A 69 7.10 1.09 12.80
N ALA A 70 6.91 2.01 13.74
CA ALA A 70 6.50 1.66 15.10
C ALA A 70 5.11 1.01 15.13
N GLU A 71 4.17 1.50 14.31
CA GLU A 71 2.84 0.88 14.16
C GLU A 71 2.93 -0.54 13.59
N LEU A 72 3.75 -0.76 12.54
CA LEU A 72 3.97 -2.10 11.99
C LEU A 72 4.54 -3.09 13.02
N GLU A 73 5.44 -2.63 13.89
CA GLU A 73 6.00 -3.50 14.94
C GLU A 73 4.92 -3.97 15.91
N ILE A 74 3.98 -3.10 16.27
CA ILE A 74 2.82 -3.46 17.09
C ILE A 74 1.95 -4.49 16.35
N LEU A 75 1.65 -4.21 15.07
CA LEU A 75 0.77 -5.03 14.24
C LEU A 75 1.37 -6.40 13.88
N ARG A 76 2.70 -6.56 13.98
CA ARG A 76 3.38 -7.84 13.75
C ARG A 76 2.96 -8.92 14.74
N HIS A 77 2.49 -8.52 15.92
CA HIS A 77 2.00 -9.43 16.95
C HIS A 77 0.49 -9.67 16.88
N GLU A 78 -0.22 -9.03 15.95
CA GLU A 78 -1.66 -9.24 15.78
C GLU A 78 -1.93 -10.61 15.12
N PRO A 79 -2.92 -11.39 15.61
CA PRO A 79 -3.27 -12.67 15.01
C PRO A 79 -3.77 -12.56 13.57
N ASN A 80 -4.36 -11.41 13.22
CA ASN A 80 -4.92 -11.19 11.90
C ASN A 80 -3.90 -10.46 11.01
N VAL A 81 -3.30 -11.24 10.11
CA VAL A 81 -2.28 -10.77 9.17
C VAL A 81 -2.76 -9.61 8.28
N LYS A 82 -4.08 -9.43 8.09
CA LYS A 82 -4.63 -8.29 7.33
C LYS A 82 -4.23 -6.96 7.94
N PHE A 83 -4.21 -6.86 9.27
CA PHE A 83 -3.87 -5.62 9.95
C PHE A 83 -2.43 -5.22 9.70
N LEU A 84 -1.51 -6.18 9.56
CA LEU A 84 -0.13 -5.92 9.14
C LEU A 84 -0.02 -5.66 7.62
N ALA A 85 -0.68 -6.49 6.81
CA ALA A 85 -0.49 -6.53 5.36
C ALA A 85 -0.87 -5.21 4.67
N ARG A 86 -2.00 -4.59 5.08
CA ARG A 86 -2.49 -3.36 4.43
C ARG A 86 -1.56 -2.17 4.67
N PRO A 87 -1.20 -1.79 5.91
CA PRO A 87 -0.23 -0.71 6.15
C PRO A 87 1.14 -1.02 5.54
N ALA A 88 1.61 -2.28 5.64
CA ALA A 88 2.89 -2.66 5.03
C ALA A 88 2.88 -2.44 3.51
N MET A 89 1.76 -2.73 2.83
CA MET A 89 1.62 -2.52 1.39
C MET A 89 1.65 -1.03 1.03
N HIS A 90 0.95 -0.18 1.79
CA HIS A 90 1.00 1.28 1.59
C HIS A 90 2.45 1.78 1.67
N ILE A 91 3.17 1.36 2.70
CA ILE A 91 4.57 1.76 2.93
C ILE A 91 5.49 1.20 1.86
N ALA A 92 5.33 -0.06 1.44
CA ALA A 92 6.14 -0.66 0.36
C ALA A 92 5.92 0.02 -1.00
N THR A 93 4.78 0.69 -1.17
CA THR A 93 4.43 1.51 -2.33
C THR A 93 4.97 2.93 -2.17
N LEU A 94 4.98 3.46 -0.94
CA LEU A 94 5.47 4.80 -0.65
C LEU A 94 7.01 4.89 -0.57
N PHE A 95 7.64 3.87 -0.01
CA PHE A 95 9.08 3.79 0.18
C PHE A 95 9.59 2.48 -0.42
N PRO A 96 9.58 2.33 -1.76
CA PRO A 96 9.97 1.09 -2.40
C PRO A 96 11.42 0.68 -2.06
N ASP A 97 12.30 1.67 -1.83
CA ASP A 97 13.70 1.44 -1.46
C ASP A 97 13.86 0.97 0.00
N LEU A 98 12.88 1.23 0.86
CA LEU A 98 12.87 0.81 2.27
C LEU A 98 12.04 -0.47 2.49
N ARG A 99 11.57 -1.12 1.41
CA ARG A 99 10.74 -2.33 1.51
C ARG A 99 11.44 -3.46 2.29
N SER A 100 12.75 -3.59 2.13
CA SER A 100 13.53 -4.59 2.86
C SER A 100 13.56 -4.34 4.37
N GLU A 101 13.27 -3.12 4.83
CA GLU A 101 13.24 -2.75 6.25
C GLU A 101 11.89 -3.05 6.93
N LEU A 102 10.90 -3.57 6.18
CA LEU A 102 9.61 -3.99 6.75
C LEU A 102 9.70 -5.31 7.53
N ASP A 103 10.84 -6.01 7.40
CA ASP A 103 11.12 -7.36 7.95
C ASP A 103 9.93 -8.33 7.82
N LEU A 104 9.30 -8.34 6.64
CA LEU A 104 8.25 -9.32 6.33
C LEU A 104 8.90 -10.66 6.00
N ASP A 105 8.69 -11.65 6.86
CA ASP A 105 9.29 -12.97 6.75
C ASP A 105 8.38 -13.98 6.02
N ASP A 106 8.85 -15.22 5.94
CA ASP A 106 8.08 -16.32 5.37
C ASP A 106 6.78 -16.58 6.14
N ALA A 107 6.75 -16.36 7.46
CA ALA A 107 5.54 -16.56 8.25
C ALA A 107 4.44 -15.54 7.86
N ALA A 108 4.82 -14.27 7.68
CA ALA A 108 3.92 -13.23 7.19
C ALA A 108 3.39 -13.58 5.78
N TYR A 109 4.27 -14.04 4.88
CA TYR A 109 3.86 -14.50 3.55
C TYR A 109 2.86 -15.66 3.63
N GLN A 110 3.18 -16.72 4.38
CA GLN A 110 2.32 -17.90 4.50
C GLN A 110 0.96 -17.55 5.11
N GLY A 111 0.91 -16.64 6.08
CA GLY A 111 -0.34 -16.13 6.65
C GLY A 111 -1.21 -15.43 5.61
N MET A 112 -0.63 -14.53 4.81
CA MET A 112 -1.36 -13.83 3.74
C MET A 112 -1.78 -14.78 2.61
N MET A 113 -0.94 -15.76 2.26
CA MET A 113 -1.24 -16.77 1.24
C MET A 113 -2.38 -17.68 1.69
N ALA A 114 -2.40 -18.11 2.96
CA ALA A 114 -3.50 -18.88 3.50
C ALA A 114 -4.82 -18.11 3.43
N GLU A 115 -4.83 -16.81 3.77
CA GLU A 115 -6.02 -15.98 3.60
C GLU A 115 -6.44 -15.86 2.13
N LEU A 116 -5.51 -15.61 1.21
CA LEU A 116 -5.79 -15.58 -0.23
C LEU A 116 -6.53 -16.85 -0.69
N GLU A 117 -6.01 -18.02 -0.35
CA GLU A 117 -6.59 -19.30 -0.75
C GLU A 117 -7.99 -19.53 -0.17
N THR A 118 -8.26 -19.08 1.07
CA THR A 118 -9.62 -19.18 1.63
C THR A 118 -10.65 -18.34 0.86
N LYS A 119 -10.22 -17.27 0.18
CA LYS A 119 -11.08 -16.39 -0.62
C LYS A 119 -11.15 -16.80 -2.09
N ARG A 120 -10.26 -17.68 -2.54
CA ARG A 120 -10.19 -18.12 -3.94
C ARG A 120 -11.51 -18.77 -4.36
N GLY A 121 -12.10 -18.25 -5.44
CA GLY A 121 -13.38 -18.72 -5.98
C GLY A 121 -14.64 -18.42 -5.15
N SER A 122 -14.50 -17.91 -3.92
CA SER A 122 -15.62 -17.68 -3.00
C SER A 122 -15.86 -16.20 -2.69
N ASN A 123 -14.82 -15.37 -2.73
CA ASN A 123 -14.91 -13.95 -2.37
C ASN A 123 -13.91 -13.11 -3.17
N TRP A 124 -14.32 -12.73 -4.37
CA TRP A 124 -13.45 -12.04 -5.33
C TRP A 124 -12.84 -10.71 -4.82
N PRO A 125 -13.59 -9.80 -4.16
CA PRO A 125 -13.01 -8.56 -3.66
C PRO A 125 -11.85 -8.78 -2.68
N TYR A 126 -12.02 -9.71 -1.73
CA TYR A 126 -10.96 -10.00 -0.76
C TYR A 126 -9.83 -10.82 -1.36
N PHE A 127 -10.13 -11.71 -2.31
CA PHE A 127 -9.09 -12.40 -3.07
C PHE A 127 -8.20 -11.40 -3.80
N ALA A 128 -8.78 -10.44 -4.53
CA ALA A 128 -8.04 -9.42 -5.25
C ALA A 128 -7.20 -8.54 -4.30
N GLU A 129 -7.76 -8.19 -3.13
CA GLU A 129 -7.06 -7.43 -2.08
C GLU A 129 -5.80 -8.17 -1.61
N TYR A 130 -5.90 -9.44 -1.19
CA TYR A 130 -4.74 -10.22 -0.76
C TYR A 130 -3.74 -10.50 -1.89
N ALA A 131 -4.23 -10.73 -3.12
CA ALA A 131 -3.37 -10.92 -4.28
C ALA A 131 -2.51 -9.67 -4.55
N MET A 132 -3.11 -8.49 -4.40
CA MET A 132 -2.41 -7.21 -4.49
C MET A 132 -1.37 -7.08 -3.38
N TYR A 133 -1.73 -7.35 -2.12
CA TYR A 133 -0.78 -7.28 -1.00
C TYR A 133 0.44 -8.17 -1.25
N LEU A 134 0.21 -9.44 -1.61
CA LEU A 134 1.28 -10.40 -1.87
C LEU A 134 2.15 -9.98 -3.06
N THR A 135 1.57 -9.44 -4.12
CA THR A 135 2.31 -8.97 -5.30
C THR A 135 3.21 -7.78 -4.99
N VAL A 136 2.75 -6.85 -4.14
CA VAL A 136 3.52 -5.65 -3.77
C VAL A 136 4.60 -5.99 -2.74
N LEU A 137 4.25 -6.77 -1.72
CA LEU A 137 5.14 -7.07 -0.59
C LEU A 137 6.17 -8.15 -0.93
N PHE A 138 5.78 -9.15 -1.72
CA PHE A 138 6.63 -10.30 -2.09
C PHE A 138 6.75 -10.43 -3.61
N PRO A 139 7.28 -9.40 -4.30
CA PRO A 139 7.31 -9.37 -5.77
C PRO A 139 8.10 -10.54 -6.39
N HIS A 140 9.10 -11.06 -5.67
CA HIS A 140 9.91 -12.20 -6.11
C HIS A 140 9.16 -13.53 -6.06
N ARG A 141 8.02 -13.58 -5.36
CA ARG A 141 7.17 -14.76 -5.19
C ARG A 141 5.88 -14.69 -6.00
N ARG A 142 5.74 -13.68 -6.87
CA ARG A 142 4.53 -13.49 -7.69
C ARG A 142 4.11 -14.74 -8.47
N GLY A 143 5.08 -15.53 -8.94
CA GLY A 143 4.80 -16.78 -9.67
C GLY A 143 4.12 -17.86 -8.83
N GLU A 144 4.21 -17.80 -7.51
CA GLU A 144 3.57 -18.73 -6.58
C GLU A 144 2.09 -18.40 -6.33
N LEU A 145 1.59 -17.26 -6.83
CA LEU A 145 0.23 -16.79 -6.55
C LEU A 145 -0.84 -17.44 -7.45
N HIS A 146 -0.42 -18.10 -8.54
CA HIS A 146 -1.34 -18.74 -9.49
C HIS A 146 -2.47 -17.78 -9.96
N LEU A 147 -2.10 -16.52 -10.26
CA LEU A 147 -3.07 -15.50 -10.70
C LEU A 147 -3.42 -15.65 -12.19
N ASP A 148 -2.54 -16.29 -12.96
CA ASP A 148 -2.69 -16.50 -14.40
C ASP A 148 -3.23 -17.91 -14.74
N ASP A 149 -3.41 -18.76 -13.73
CA ASP A 149 -3.97 -20.10 -13.91
C ASP A 149 -5.48 -19.95 -14.18
N ALA A 150 -5.90 -20.36 -15.37
CA ALA A 150 -7.32 -20.35 -15.74
C ALA A 150 -8.12 -21.23 -14.77
N ALA A 151 -9.11 -20.63 -14.11
CA ALA A 151 -10.11 -21.32 -13.29
C ALA A 151 -11.04 -22.20 -14.15
#